data_AF-A0A2E4DC87-F1
#
_entry.id   AF-A0A2E4DC87-F1
#
_cell.length_a   1.000
_cell.length_b   1.000
_cell.length_c   1.000
_cell.angle_alpha   90.00
_cell.angle_beta   90.00
_cell.angle_gamma   90.00
#
_symmetry.space_group_name_H-M   'P 1'
#
loop_
_entity.id
_entity.type
_entity.pdbx_description
1 polymer ?
#
loop_
_entity_poly.entity_id
_entity_poly.type
_entity_poly.pdbx_seq_one_letter_code
_entity_poly.pdbx_strand_id
1 'polypeptide(L)'
;MFNHVPSYFNFICIVNQISLVCLLFGYRTKISGLVFFFSTIFIKSFLEGFLTGYGKNILYDLIPLFLSFSGWGNKLSIDAKYEERKERVNGWPIYLIILTYGFCLYTSAIPKLTSGWLSFEDSATYWHILRRNNISLQSPLLIEYIAKADFSLFWEVLDYMIVLFEFTLLFIIPFKRIFRYYIGMALFFHIGIILWLKIPFLSLITFYVLIIFGLNARGGYKWLSKLHSVLKIRYLILTSFVLCVYSYYWEVNFPFSDNSVFSLFLYLLSSAEVFGESTPVYIQHLHSSFVIVLWFSVLLLYFYFWKKRGRKFFEKACY
;
A
#
# COMPACT_ATOMS: atom_id res chain seq x y z
N MET A 1 14.44 -1.42 12.64
CA MET A 1 14.52 -2.67 11.85
C MET A 1 15.97 -3.16 11.63
N PHE A 2 17.01 -2.38 11.95
CA PHE A 2 18.42 -2.76 11.67
C PHE A 2 19.19 -3.47 12.80
N ASN A 3 18.65 -3.56 14.01
CA ASN A 3 19.39 -4.13 15.16
C ASN A 3 19.62 -5.65 15.08
N HIS A 4 18.88 -6.35 14.21
CA HIS A 4 19.05 -7.79 13.96
C HIS A 4 19.66 -8.09 12.58
N VAL A 5 20.01 -7.04 11.83
CA VAL A 5 20.64 -7.19 10.52
C VAL A 5 22.13 -7.39 10.79
N PRO A 6 22.70 -8.56 10.45
CA PRO A 6 24.13 -8.75 10.60
C PRO A 6 24.90 -7.62 9.93
N SER A 7 25.94 -7.12 10.58
CA SER A 7 26.68 -5.91 10.16
C SER A 7 27.17 -5.94 8.71
N TYR A 8 27.34 -7.13 8.12
CA TYR A 8 27.69 -7.31 6.72
C TYR A 8 26.58 -6.91 5.71
N PHE A 9 25.32 -6.78 6.12
CA PHE A 9 24.23 -6.27 5.25
C PHE A 9 24.04 -4.75 5.32
N ASN A 10 24.78 -4.03 6.19
CA ASN A 10 24.66 -2.58 6.34
C ASN A 10 24.88 -1.85 5.00
N PHE A 11 25.82 -2.34 4.19
CA PHE A 11 26.06 -1.80 2.85
C PHE A 11 24.81 -1.86 1.96
N ILE A 12 24.12 -3.00 1.94
CA ILE A 12 22.91 -3.20 1.11
C ILE A 12 21.75 -2.34 1.61
N CYS A 13 21.64 -2.16 2.93
CA CYS A 13 20.66 -1.27 3.54
C CYS A 13 20.90 0.19 3.12
N ILE A 14 22.15 0.65 3.12
CA ILE A 14 22.53 2.00 2.64
C ILE A 14 22.21 2.16 1.16
N VAL A 15 22.54 1.17 0.32
CA VAL A 15 22.20 1.17 -1.12
C VAL A 15 20.69 1.25 -1.31
N ASN A 16 19.91 0.49 -0.54
CA ASN A 16 18.45 0.53 -0.58
C ASN A 16 17.92 1.94 -0.23
N GLN A 17 18.40 2.54 0.87
CA GLN A 17 18.00 3.88 1.29
C GLN A 17 18.36 4.95 0.26
N ILE A 18 19.57 4.93 -0.30
CA ILE A 18 19.99 5.86 -1.35
C ILE A 18 19.08 5.71 -2.57
N SER A 19 18.79 4.47 -2.99
CA SER A 19 17.91 4.22 -4.13
C SER A 19 16.47 4.71 -3.89
N LEU A 20 15.96 4.61 -2.66
CA LEU A 20 14.67 5.18 -2.27
C LEU A 20 14.68 6.71 -2.34
N VAL A 21 15.73 7.35 -1.82
CA VAL A 21 15.87 8.81 -1.92
C VAL A 21 15.92 9.25 -3.38
N CYS A 22 16.69 8.55 -4.23
CA CYS A 22 16.72 8.82 -5.67
C CYS A 22 15.33 8.64 -6.31
N LEU A 23 14.56 7.60 -5.93
CA LEU A 23 13.19 7.41 -6.40
C LEU A 23 12.26 8.56 -6.00
N LEU A 24 12.36 9.05 -4.76
CA LEU A 24 11.52 10.16 -4.25
C LEU A 24 11.77 11.46 -5.00
N PHE A 25 13.04 11.76 -5.31
CA PHE A 25 13.40 12.92 -6.12
C PHE A 25 13.23 12.66 -7.63
N GLY A 26 13.02 11.41 -8.01
CA GLY A 26 12.92 11.00 -9.40
C GLY A 26 14.24 11.19 -10.17
N TYR A 27 15.35 10.81 -9.54
CA TYR A 27 16.68 10.74 -10.16
C TYR A 27 16.96 9.31 -10.61
N ARG A 28 17.36 9.12 -11.87
CA ARG A 28 17.60 7.83 -12.53
C ARG A 28 16.50 6.82 -12.19
N THR A 29 15.23 7.24 -12.29
CA THR A 29 14.02 6.55 -11.81
C THR A 29 13.97 5.06 -12.09
N LYS A 30 14.39 4.63 -13.29
CA LYS A 30 14.45 3.22 -13.68
C LYS A 30 15.52 2.44 -12.92
N ILE A 31 16.74 2.96 -12.87
CA ILE A 31 17.86 2.31 -12.19
C ILE A 31 17.58 2.30 -10.69
N SER A 32 17.16 3.43 -10.12
CA SER A 32 16.84 3.53 -8.69
C SER A 32 15.69 2.60 -8.31
N GLY A 33 14.66 2.45 -9.16
CA GLY A 33 13.58 1.48 -8.94
C GLY A 33 14.04 0.03 -8.94
N LEU A 34 14.91 -0.35 -9.88
CA LEU A 34 15.50 -1.69 -9.94
C LEU A 34 16.40 -1.97 -8.73
N VAL A 35 17.32 -1.05 -8.42
CA VAL A 35 18.23 -1.18 -7.28
C VAL A 35 17.44 -1.29 -5.97
N PHE A 36 16.42 -0.44 -5.79
CA PHE A 36 15.55 -0.49 -4.62
C PHE A 36 14.86 -1.85 -4.50
N PHE A 37 14.22 -2.33 -5.58
CA PHE A 37 13.54 -3.63 -5.57
C PHE A 37 14.48 -4.78 -5.20
N PHE A 38 15.60 -4.94 -5.92
CA PHE A 38 16.49 -6.08 -5.71
C PHE A 38 17.15 -6.03 -4.33
N SER A 39 17.53 -4.86 -3.84
CA SER A 39 18.08 -4.72 -2.49
C SER A 39 17.01 -5.00 -1.42
N THR A 40 15.76 -4.57 -1.60
CA THR A 40 14.65 -4.89 -0.67
C THR A 40 14.39 -6.39 -0.63
N ILE A 41 14.28 -7.05 -1.78
CA ILE A 41 14.09 -8.51 -1.86
C ILE A 41 15.27 -9.22 -1.19
N PHE A 42 16.50 -8.80 -1.49
CA PHE A 42 17.67 -9.40 -0.87
C PHE A 42 17.64 -9.27 0.65
N ILE A 43 17.40 -8.06 1.18
CA ILE A 43 17.31 -7.81 2.63
C ILE A 43 16.21 -8.69 3.25
N LYS A 44 15.00 -8.70 2.69
CA LYS A 44 13.87 -9.47 3.22
C LYS A 44 14.12 -10.98 3.20
N SER A 45 14.74 -11.50 2.13
CA SER A 45 15.02 -12.94 1.99
C SER A 45 15.92 -13.49 3.10
N PHE A 46 16.83 -12.66 3.59
CA PHE A 46 17.74 -13.04 4.66
C PHE A 46 17.19 -12.76 6.07
N LEU A 47 16.37 -11.72 6.25
CA LEU A 47 15.87 -11.33 7.57
C LEU A 47 14.60 -12.06 7.99
N GLU A 48 13.67 -12.25 7.06
CA GLU A 48 12.34 -12.81 7.37
C GLU A 48 12.27 -14.31 7.09
N GLY A 49 13.37 -14.92 6.62
CA GLY A 49 13.42 -16.30 6.17
C GLY A 49 12.59 -16.53 4.90
N PHE A 50 13.08 -17.38 3.99
CA PHE A 50 12.38 -17.70 2.74
C PHE A 50 10.98 -18.33 2.97
N LEU A 51 10.72 -18.84 4.18
CA LEU A 51 9.56 -19.69 4.52
C LEU A 51 8.50 -19.01 5.41
N THR A 52 8.81 -17.93 6.12
CA THR A 52 7.98 -17.45 7.25
C THR A 52 7.02 -16.30 6.95
N GLY A 53 7.09 -15.64 5.79
CA GLY A 53 6.18 -14.51 5.58
C GLY A 53 6.27 -13.71 4.28
N TYR A 54 7.00 -14.20 3.28
CA TYR A 54 7.26 -13.46 2.03
C TYR A 54 6.01 -13.05 1.21
N GLY A 55 4.82 -13.53 1.60
CA GLY A 55 3.58 -13.32 0.86
C GLY A 55 2.78 -12.06 1.20
N LYS A 56 2.92 -11.49 2.41
CA LYS A 56 1.92 -10.51 2.88
C LYS A 56 1.97 -9.17 2.16
N ASN A 57 3.15 -8.72 1.73
CA ASN A 57 3.36 -7.37 1.18
C ASN A 57 4.15 -7.35 -0.14
N ILE A 58 4.38 -8.50 -0.78
CA ILE A 58 5.21 -8.60 -2.00
C ILE A 58 4.74 -7.68 -3.13
N LEU A 59 3.44 -7.38 -3.19
CA LEU A 59 2.89 -6.46 -4.17
C LEU A 59 3.57 -5.08 -4.12
N TYR A 60 3.85 -4.55 -2.93
CA TYR A 60 4.48 -3.24 -2.77
C TYR A 60 5.93 -3.24 -3.19
N ASP A 61 6.63 -4.34 -2.91
CA ASP A 61 8.01 -4.51 -3.35
C ASP A 61 8.08 -4.56 -4.88
N LEU A 62 7.09 -5.18 -5.53
CA LEU A 62 7.01 -5.26 -6.99
C LEU A 62 6.62 -3.94 -7.68
N ILE A 63 6.03 -2.97 -6.97
CA ILE A 63 5.64 -1.68 -7.57
C ILE A 63 6.86 -0.94 -8.17
N PRO A 64 7.96 -0.70 -7.43
CA PRO A 64 9.19 -0.12 -7.99
C PRO A 64 9.72 -0.88 -9.21
N LEU A 65 9.69 -2.20 -9.19
CA LEU A 65 10.13 -3.04 -10.31
C LEU A 65 9.29 -2.74 -11.56
N PHE A 66 7.98 -2.89 -11.49
CA PHE A 66 7.12 -2.70 -12.65
C PHE A 66 7.09 -1.23 -13.11
N LEU A 67 7.02 -0.28 -12.17
CA LEU A 67 7.02 1.13 -12.52
C LEU A 67 8.32 1.54 -13.22
N SER A 68 9.47 0.90 -12.93
CA SER A 68 10.74 1.15 -13.64
C SER A 68 10.64 1.00 -15.16
N PHE A 69 9.63 0.28 -15.69
CA PHE A 69 9.41 0.08 -17.12
C PHE A 69 8.24 0.87 -17.71
N SER A 70 7.53 1.64 -16.89
CA SER A 70 6.34 2.40 -17.30
C SER A 70 6.66 3.74 -17.97
N GLY A 71 7.90 4.23 -17.78
CA GLY A 71 8.29 5.59 -18.15
C GLY A 71 7.67 6.67 -17.24
N TRP A 72 7.21 6.32 -16.03
CA TRP A 72 6.65 7.29 -15.07
C TRP A 72 7.62 8.45 -14.75
N GLY A 73 8.93 8.19 -14.78
CA GLY A 73 9.99 9.17 -14.60
C GLY A 73 9.96 10.33 -15.60
N ASN A 74 9.52 10.14 -16.85
CA ASN A 74 9.40 11.22 -17.86
C ASN A 74 8.49 12.40 -17.46
N LYS A 75 7.74 12.15 -16.40
CA LYS A 75 6.71 12.88 -15.71
C LYS A 75 7.14 14.04 -14.81
N LEU A 76 7.51 13.57 -13.61
CA LEU A 76 7.43 14.22 -12.31
C LEU A 76 8.78 14.07 -11.58
N SER A 77 9.86 13.97 -12.34
CA SER A 77 11.16 13.53 -11.87
C SER A 77 12.24 14.56 -12.23
N ILE A 78 13.38 14.51 -11.55
CA ILE A 78 14.59 15.25 -11.95
C ILE A 78 14.99 14.83 -13.38
N ASP A 79 14.90 13.54 -13.72
CA ASP A 79 15.17 13.04 -15.07
C ASP A 79 14.33 13.79 -16.12
N ALA A 80 13.04 14.03 -15.86
CA ALA A 80 12.17 14.78 -16.79
C ALA A 80 12.58 16.23 -17.05
N LYS A 81 13.43 16.82 -16.19
CA LYS A 81 13.96 18.18 -16.34
C LYS A 81 15.29 18.21 -17.09
N TYR A 82 16.15 17.22 -16.86
CA TYR A 82 17.54 17.23 -17.33
C TYR A 82 17.83 16.24 -18.48
N GLU A 83 17.02 15.20 -18.66
CA GLU A 83 17.19 14.26 -19.76
C GLU A 83 16.42 14.74 -21.00
N GLU A 84 17.14 14.90 -22.12
CA GLU A 84 16.57 15.29 -23.41
C GLU A 84 15.73 14.16 -24.03
N ARG A 85 16.15 12.90 -23.81
CA ARG A 85 15.47 11.72 -24.34
C ARG A 85 14.51 11.15 -23.30
N LYS A 86 13.21 11.29 -23.56
CA LYS A 86 12.16 10.67 -22.75
C LYS A 86 11.98 9.20 -23.14
N GLU A 87 11.88 8.33 -22.15
CA GLU A 87 11.53 6.92 -22.37
C GLU A 87 10.12 6.80 -22.97
N ARG A 88 9.85 5.69 -23.66
CA ARG A 88 8.50 5.40 -24.13
C ARG A 88 7.59 5.12 -22.92
N VAL A 89 6.45 5.79 -22.91
CA VAL A 89 5.36 5.54 -21.97
C VAL A 89 4.72 4.20 -22.27
N ASN A 90 4.72 3.29 -21.30
CA ASN A 90 4.15 1.96 -21.44
C ASN A 90 3.14 1.71 -20.31
N GLY A 91 1.94 1.23 -20.64
CA GLY A 91 0.95 0.89 -19.61
C GLY A 91 0.92 -0.57 -19.19
N TRP A 92 1.56 -1.48 -19.96
CA TRP A 92 1.66 -2.88 -19.58
C TRP A 92 2.21 -3.12 -18.17
N PRO A 93 3.13 -2.31 -17.60
CA PRO A 93 3.60 -2.56 -16.23
C PRO A 93 2.52 -2.34 -15.18
N ILE A 94 1.59 -1.39 -15.41
CA ILE A 94 0.44 -1.20 -14.53
C ILE A 94 -0.50 -2.40 -14.63
N TYR A 95 -0.73 -2.92 -15.85
CA TYR A 95 -1.49 -4.15 -16.05
C TYR A 95 -0.85 -5.35 -15.34
N LEU A 96 0.48 -5.47 -15.36
CA LEU A 96 1.16 -6.54 -14.60
C LEU A 96 0.97 -6.41 -13.10
N ILE A 97 1.07 -5.19 -12.53
CA ILE A 97 0.78 -5.01 -11.09
C ILE A 97 -0.65 -5.47 -10.77
N ILE A 98 -1.62 -5.08 -11.59
CA ILE A 98 -3.03 -5.48 -11.42
C ILE A 98 -3.21 -7.00 -11.56
N LEU A 99 -2.55 -7.62 -12.54
CA LEU A 99 -2.59 -9.07 -12.75
C LEU A 99 -1.95 -9.83 -11.59
N THR A 100 -0.78 -9.40 -11.12
CA THR A 100 -0.12 -9.96 -9.94
C THR A 100 -1.03 -9.85 -8.72
N TYR A 101 -1.65 -8.68 -8.51
CA TYR A 101 -2.58 -8.50 -7.43
C TYR A 101 -3.82 -9.41 -7.53
N GLY A 102 -4.42 -9.49 -8.72
CA GLY A 102 -5.52 -10.42 -9.00
C GLY A 102 -5.14 -11.87 -8.75
N PHE A 103 -3.91 -12.26 -9.10
CA PHE A 103 -3.38 -13.58 -8.81
C PHE A 103 -3.19 -13.83 -7.32
N CYS A 104 -2.68 -12.86 -6.56
CA CYS A 104 -2.57 -12.97 -5.09
C CYS A 104 -3.93 -13.17 -4.42
N LEU A 105 -4.96 -12.44 -4.85
CA LEU A 105 -6.32 -12.66 -4.32
C LEU A 105 -6.86 -14.02 -4.74
N TYR A 106 -6.69 -14.40 -6.01
CA TYR A 106 -7.12 -15.70 -6.52
C TYR A 106 -6.49 -16.85 -5.73
N THR A 107 -5.18 -16.82 -5.47
CA THR A 107 -4.51 -17.86 -4.68
C THR A 107 -4.90 -17.82 -3.21
N SER A 108 -5.28 -16.66 -2.67
CA SER A 108 -5.84 -16.55 -1.31
C SER A 108 -7.26 -17.11 -1.18
N ALA A 109 -8.01 -17.18 -2.29
CA ALA A 109 -9.36 -17.75 -2.35
C ALA A 109 -9.33 -19.29 -2.39
N ILE A 110 -8.32 -19.89 -3.05
CA ILE A 110 -8.18 -21.35 -3.17
C ILE A 110 -8.28 -22.07 -1.82
N PRO A 111 -7.46 -21.74 -0.79
CA PRO A 111 -7.57 -22.44 0.49
C PRO A 111 -8.94 -22.24 1.12
N LYS A 112 -9.58 -21.07 0.98
CA LYS A 112 -10.93 -20.83 1.50
C LYS A 112 -11.96 -21.74 0.82
N LEU A 113 -11.85 -21.94 -0.49
CA LEU A 113 -12.70 -22.88 -1.23
C LEU A 113 -12.49 -24.33 -0.80
N THR A 114 -11.27 -24.72 -0.40
CA THR A 114 -10.92 -26.13 -0.14
C THR A 114 -10.85 -26.50 1.34
N SER A 115 -10.80 -25.54 2.27
CA SER A 115 -10.53 -25.78 3.71
C SER A 115 -11.79 -25.77 4.60
N GLY A 116 -12.98 -25.82 4.00
CA GLY A 116 -14.24 -25.73 4.76
C GLY A 116 -14.63 -24.31 5.21
N TRP A 117 -14.00 -23.26 4.66
CA TRP A 117 -14.34 -21.86 4.99
C TRP A 117 -15.82 -21.53 4.73
N LEU A 118 -16.44 -22.20 3.78
CA LEU A 118 -17.83 -22.01 3.36
C LEU A 118 -18.81 -23.00 4.04
N SER A 119 -18.43 -23.57 5.18
CA SER A 119 -19.28 -24.47 5.96
C SER A 119 -20.38 -23.69 6.67
N PHE A 120 -21.64 -24.08 6.45
CA PHE A 120 -22.80 -23.50 7.13
C PHE A 120 -22.84 -23.75 8.65
N GLU A 121 -22.00 -24.67 9.14
CA GLU A 121 -21.90 -24.98 10.57
C GLU A 121 -20.98 -24.00 11.31
N ASP A 122 -19.96 -23.46 10.62
CA ASP A 122 -18.90 -22.65 11.20
C ASP A 122 -18.60 -21.44 10.31
N SER A 123 -19.20 -20.28 10.63
CA SER A 123 -18.90 -19.05 9.89
C SER A 123 -17.47 -18.58 10.18
N ALA A 124 -16.57 -18.77 9.21
CA ALA A 124 -15.15 -18.47 9.34
C ALA A 124 -14.90 -16.98 9.65
N THR A 125 -15.66 -16.06 9.03
CA THR A 125 -15.56 -14.63 9.30
C THR A 125 -15.90 -14.30 10.76
N TYR A 126 -16.95 -14.91 11.30
CA TYR A 126 -17.34 -14.72 12.69
C TYR A 126 -16.28 -15.26 13.65
N TRP A 127 -15.72 -16.44 13.35
CA TRP A 127 -14.59 -16.99 14.11
C TRP A 127 -13.36 -16.09 14.09
N HIS A 128 -13.03 -15.49 12.94
CA HIS A 128 -11.93 -14.53 12.83
C HIS A 128 -12.15 -13.29 13.69
N ILE A 129 -13.39 -12.80 13.77
CA ILE A 129 -13.81 -11.71 14.64
C ILE A 129 -13.59 -12.08 16.11
N LEU A 130 -14.17 -13.19 16.56
CA LEU A 130 -14.09 -13.62 17.96
C LEU A 130 -12.64 -13.87 18.38
N ARG A 131 -11.88 -14.60 17.56
CA ARG A 131 -10.47 -14.89 17.83
C ARG A 131 -9.66 -13.62 17.98
N ARG A 132 -9.86 -12.63 17.11
CA ARG A 132 -9.07 -11.41 17.12
C ARG A 132 -9.47 -10.46 18.26
N ASN A 133 -10.74 -10.44 18.65
CA ASN A 133 -11.21 -9.67 19.80
C ASN A 133 -10.82 -10.28 21.15
N ASN A 134 -10.82 -11.61 21.25
CA ASN A 134 -10.42 -12.30 22.48
C ASN A 134 -8.91 -12.18 22.74
N ILE A 135 -8.13 -11.93 21.68
CA ILE A 135 -6.70 -11.65 21.78
C ILE A 135 -6.54 -10.14 22.03
N SER A 136 -7.13 -9.26 21.22
CA SER A 136 -6.97 -7.80 21.35
C SER A 136 -7.79 -7.18 22.49
N LEU A 137 -7.15 -6.73 23.57
CA LEU A 137 -7.72 -5.92 24.67
C LEU A 137 -8.41 -4.60 24.26
N GLN A 138 -8.45 -4.27 22.96
CA GLN A 138 -9.08 -3.06 22.44
C GLN A 138 -10.27 -3.43 21.56
N SER A 139 -11.48 -3.09 22.02
CA SER A 139 -12.71 -3.24 21.25
C SER A 139 -12.68 -2.39 19.97
N PRO A 140 -12.93 -2.97 18.78
CA PRO A 140 -13.23 -2.21 17.57
C PRO A 140 -14.50 -1.36 17.69
N LEU A 141 -14.47 -0.17 17.08
CA LEU A 141 -15.55 0.82 17.04
C LEU A 141 -16.94 0.23 16.72
N LEU A 142 -16.99 -0.80 15.87
CA LEU A 142 -18.24 -1.41 15.40
C LEU A 142 -18.48 -2.82 15.95
N ILE A 143 -17.49 -3.49 16.54
CA ILE A 143 -17.65 -4.93 16.81
C ILE A 143 -18.57 -5.22 17.97
N GLU A 144 -18.63 -4.34 18.97
CA GLU A 144 -19.58 -4.48 20.09
C GLU A 144 -21.03 -4.50 19.63
N TYR A 145 -21.31 -3.87 18.48
CA TYR A 145 -22.63 -3.86 17.87
C TYR A 145 -22.84 -5.07 16.97
N ILE A 146 -21.82 -5.44 16.19
CA ILE A 146 -21.95 -6.51 15.19
C ILE A 146 -21.82 -7.91 15.84
N ALA A 147 -20.97 -8.09 16.86
CA ALA A 147 -20.83 -9.37 17.57
C ALA A 147 -22.08 -9.75 18.37
N LYS A 148 -22.98 -8.79 18.63
CA LYS A 148 -24.31 -9.05 19.21
C LYS A 148 -25.34 -9.47 18.17
N ALA A 149 -25.02 -9.39 16.87
CA ALA A 149 -25.89 -9.86 15.81
C ALA A 149 -25.84 -11.40 15.76
N ASP A 150 -26.82 -12.04 16.39
CA ASP A 150 -27.03 -13.49 16.33
C ASP A 150 -27.71 -13.89 15.02
N PHE A 151 -27.04 -13.63 13.91
CA PHE A 151 -27.56 -13.91 12.58
C PHE A 151 -26.52 -14.68 11.76
N SER A 152 -26.51 -16.00 11.94
CA SER A 152 -25.60 -16.93 11.23
C SER A 152 -25.62 -16.72 9.72
N LEU A 153 -26.80 -16.53 9.12
CA LEU A 153 -26.93 -16.31 7.69
C LEU A 153 -26.16 -15.07 7.20
N PHE A 154 -26.05 -14.00 8.00
CA PHE A 154 -25.26 -12.83 7.61
C PHE A 154 -23.77 -13.15 7.54
N TRP A 155 -23.26 -13.91 8.50
CA TRP A 155 -21.86 -14.30 8.53
C TRP A 155 -21.51 -15.25 7.38
N GLU A 156 -22.38 -16.20 7.08
CA GLU A 156 -22.25 -17.05 5.90
C GLU A 156 -22.22 -16.22 4.62
N VAL A 157 -23.18 -15.31 4.43
CA VAL A 157 -23.20 -14.44 3.23
C VAL A 157 -21.88 -13.67 3.09
N LEU A 158 -21.30 -13.18 4.19
CA LEU A 158 -20.00 -12.53 4.15
C LEU A 158 -18.88 -13.48 3.72
N ASP A 159 -18.84 -14.71 4.23
CA ASP A 159 -17.84 -15.72 3.84
C ASP A 159 -17.89 -16.03 2.33
N TYR A 160 -19.09 -16.24 1.78
CA TYR A 160 -19.28 -16.42 0.34
C TYR A 160 -18.89 -15.17 -0.47
N MET A 161 -19.23 -13.97 0.02
CA MET A 161 -18.85 -12.72 -0.65
C MET A 161 -17.33 -12.51 -0.67
N ILE A 162 -16.62 -12.84 0.42
CA ILE A 162 -15.16 -12.75 0.50
C ILE A 162 -14.52 -13.67 -0.54
N VAL A 163 -14.94 -14.94 -0.57
CA VAL A 163 -14.38 -15.92 -1.50
C VAL A 163 -14.68 -15.53 -2.95
N LEU A 164 -15.91 -15.12 -3.26
CA LEU A 164 -16.27 -14.62 -4.59
C LEU A 164 -15.43 -13.40 -4.98
N PHE A 165 -15.23 -12.47 -4.05
CA PHE A 165 -14.43 -11.26 -4.27
C PHE A 165 -12.92 -11.56 -4.44
N GLU A 166 -12.38 -12.55 -3.78
CA GLU A 166 -10.96 -12.88 -3.98
C GLU A 166 -10.76 -13.65 -5.28
N PHE A 167 -11.70 -14.55 -5.60
CA PHE A 167 -11.62 -15.43 -6.77
C PHE A 167 -11.87 -14.70 -8.10
N THR A 168 -12.81 -13.75 -8.14
CA THR A 168 -13.30 -13.19 -9.41
C THR A 168 -12.47 -12.04 -9.98
N LEU A 169 -11.64 -11.37 -9.19
CA LEU A 169 -10.86 -10.21 -9.63
C LEU A 169 -10.03 -10.53 -10.89
N LEU A 170 -9.31 -11.65 -10.88
CA LEU A 170 -8.42 -12.06 -11.97
C LEU A 170 -9.19 -12.17 -13.32
N PHE A 171 -10.40 -12.72 -13.29
CA PHE A 171 -11.24 -12.90 -14.47
C PHE A 171 -11.91 -11.60 -14.93
N ILE A 172 -12.06 -10.62 -14.04
CA ILE A 172 -12.72 -9.34 -14.32
C ILE A 172 -11.77 -8.32 -14.98
N ILE A 173 -10.45 -8.47 -14.82
CA ILE A 173 -9.42 -7.56 -15.35
C ILE A 173 -9.61 -7.18 -16.84
N PRO A 174 -9.94 -8.12 -17.77
CA PRO A 174 -10.15 -7.77 -19.18
C PRO A 174 -11.37 -6.86 -19.41
N PHE A 175 -12.36 -6.88 -18.51
CA PHE A 175 -13.65 -6.20 -18.66
C PHE A 175 -13.62 -4.80 -18.04
N LYS A 176 -13.04 -3.83 -18.77
CA LYS A 176 -12.78 -2.45 -18.30
C LYS A 176 -13.91 -1.79 -17.48
N ARG A 177 -15.18 -1.96 -17.87
CA ARG A 177 -16.32 -1.36 -17.16
C ARG A 177 -16.56 -2.03 -15.81
N ILE A 178 -16.61 -3.36 -15.81
CA ILE A 178 -16.85 -4.17 -14.61
C ILE A 178 -15.68 -4.01 -13.65
N PHE A 179 -14.45 -4.05 -14.15
CA PHE A 179 -13.23 -3.84 -13.36
C PHE A 179 -13.24 -2.52 -12.57
N ARG A 180 -13.74 -1.42 -13.15
CA ARG A 180 -13.83 -0.13 -12.43
C ARG A 180 -14.77 -0.19 -11.23
N TYR A 181 -15.96 -0.78 -11.41
CA TYR A 181 -16.89 -0.98 -10.31
C TYR A 181 -16.32 -1.93 -9.27
N TYR A 182 -15.64 -2.98 -9.73
CA TYR A 182 -14.98 -3.94 -8.88
C TYR A 182 -13.94 -3.32 -7.97
N ILE A 183 -13.04 -2.48 -8.49
CA ILE A 183 -12.03 -1.78 -7.68
C ILE A 183 -12.68 -0.80 -6.71
N GLY A 184 -13.79 -0.16 -7.08
CA GLY A 184 -14.59 0.64 -6.15
C GLY A 184 -15.15 -0.20 -4.99
N MET A 185 -15.74 -1.35 -5.31
CA MET A 185 -16.23 -2.31 -4.32
C MET A 185 -15.11 -2.85 -3.43
N ALA A 186 -13.95 -3.17 -4.02
CA ALA A 186 -12.75 -3.62 -3.33
C ALA A 186 -12.26 -2.63 -2.28
N LEU A 187 -12.30 -1.33 -2.60
CA LEU A 187 -11.96 -0.25 -1.69
C LEU A 187 -12.91 -0.23 -0.48
N PHE A 188 -14.22 -0.28 -0.70
CA PHE A 188 -15.20 -0.32 0.39
C PHE A 188 -15.09 -1.60 1.23
N PHE A 189 -14.86 -2.74 0.58
CA PHE A 189 -14.64 -4.01 1.25
C PHE A 189 -13.45 -3.94 2.21
N HIS A 190 -12.28 -3.46 1.76
CA HIS A 190 -11.09 -3.35 2.61
C HIS A 190 -11.23 -2.29 3.71
N ILE A 191 -11.97 -1.20 3.46
CA ILE A 191 -12.35 -0.25 4.52
C ILE A 191 -13.21 -0.96 5.56
N GLY A 192 -14.21 -1.74 5.16
CA GLY A 192 -15.04 -2.55 6.05
C GLY A 192 -14.20 -3.52 6.89
N ILE A 193 -13.26 -4.22 6.26
CA ILE A 193 -12.33 -5.13 6.94
C ILE A 193 -11.44 -4.40 7.97
N ILE A 194 -10.97 -3.17 7.68
CA ILE A 194 -10.23 -2.37 8.66
C ILE A 194 -11.13 -1.97 9.84
N LEU A 195 -12.36 -1.53 9.55
CA LEU A 195 -13.30 -1.05 10.58
C LEU A 195 -13.83 -2.18 11.46
N TRP A 196 -14.05 -3.36 10.89
CA TRP A 196 -14.65 -4.51 11.56
C TRP A 196 -13.58 -5.44 12.10
N LEU A 197 -12.67 -5.92 11.25
CA LEU A 197 -11.70 -6.94 11.65
C LEU A 197 -10.39 -6.37 12.23
N LYS A 198 -10.20 -5.04 12.18
CA LYS A 198 -8.90 -4.38 12.46
C LYS A 198 -7.76 -5.04 11.68
N ILE A 199 -8.05 -5.55 10.48
CA ILE A 199 -7.00 -6.06 9.60
C ILE A 199 -6.51 -4.89 8.75
N PRO A 200 -5.22 -4.59 8.82
CA PRO A 200 -4.67 -3.33 8.37
C PRO A 200 -4.29 -3.31 6.90
N PHE A 201 -5.30 -3.31 6.05
CA PHE A 201 -5.12 -3.23 4.62
C PHE A 201 -4.99 -1.80 4.08
N LEU A 202 -4.38 -0.89 4.86
CA LEU A 202 -4.27 0.52 4.50
C LEU A 202 -3.47 0.72 3.21
N SER A 203 -2.47 -0.13 3.00
CA SER A 203 -1.67 -0.13 1.79
C SER A 203 -2.52 -0.46 0.55
N LEU A 204 -3.50 -1.38 0.67
CA LEU A 204 -4.41 -1.76 -0.42
C LEU A 204 -5.41 -0.66 -0.75
N ILE A 205 -5.86 0.09 0.25
CA ILE A 205 -6.66 1.31 0.05
C ILE A 205 -5.94 2.24 -0.92
N THR A 206 -4.66 2.52 -0.68
CA THR A 206 -3.94 3.41 -1.58
C THR A 206 -3.79 2.83 -2.98
N PHE A 207 -3.52 1.53 -3.07
CA PHE A 207 -3.43 0.84 -4.36
C PHE A 207 -4.72 1.02 -5.19
N TYR A 208 -5.89 0.83 -4.58
CA TYR A 208 -7.18 1.05 -5.27
C TYR A 208 -7.40 2.50 -5.65
N VAL A 209 -7.10 3.44 -4.75
CA VAL A 209 -7.21 4.87 -5.01
C VAL A 209 -6.37 5.24 -6.24
N LEU A 210 -5.14 4.76 -6.32
CA LEU A 210 -4.25 4.98 -7.47
C LEU A 210 -4.83 4.40 -8.76
N ILE A 211 -5.40 3.19 -8.72
CA ILE A 211 -6.06 2.58 -9.88
C ILE A 211 -7.29 3.39 -10.30
N ILE A 212 -8.18 3.75 -9.38
CA ILE A 212 -9.41 4.51 -9.67
C ILE A 212 -9.07 5.86 -10.31
N PHE A 213 -8.09 6.58 -9.74
CA PHE A 213 -7.63 7.85 -10.30
C PHE A 213 -6.93 7.68 -11.65
N GLY A 214 -6.11 6.63 -11.81
CA GLY A 214 -5.46 6.30 -13.07
C GLY A 214 -6.47 5.97 -14.18
N LEU A 215 -7.53 5.23 -13.86
CA LEU A 215 -8.60 4.84 -14.79
C LEU A 215 -9.56 5.98 -15.11
N ASN A 216 -9.71 6.97 -14.21
CA ASN A 216 -10.56 8.15 -14.39
C ASN A 216 -9.74 9.46 -14.44
N ALA A 217 -8.68 9.46 -15.25
CA ALA A 217 -7.74 10.57 -15.39
C ALA A 217 -8.39 11.95 -15.65
N ARG A 218 -9.57 12.00 -16.29
CA ARG A 218 -10.29 13.27 -16.56
C ARG A 218 -11.08 13.79 -15.35
N GLY A 219 -11.81 12.94 -14.64
CA GLY A 219 -12.63 13.34 -13.49
C GLY A 219 -11.80 13.62 -12.25
N GLY A 220 -10.84 12.74 -11.97
CA GLY A 220 -9.93 12.89 -10.82
C GLY A 220 -9.12 14.17 -10.86
N TYR A 221 -8.62 14.52 -12.05
CA TYR A 221 -7.86 15.76 -12.26
C TYR A 221 -8.61 17.03 -11.84
N LYS A 222 -9.91 17.14 -12.16
CA LYS A 222 -10.70 18.34 -11.83
C LYS A 222 -10.82 18.52 -10.32
N TRP A 223 -11.22 17.47 -9.61
CA TRP A 223 -11.41 17.49 -8.16
C TRP A 223 -10.10 17.80 -7.42
N LEU A 224 -9.00 17.17 -7.83
CA LEU A 224 -7.69 17.34 -7.21
C LEU A 224 -7.04 18.69 -7.53
N SER A 225 -7.29 19.25 -8.72
CA SER A 225 -6.82 20.60 -9.06
C SER A 225 -7.43 21.68 -8.17
N LYS A 226 -8.66 21.46 -7.69
CA LYS A 226 -9.34 22.32 -6.71
C LYS A 226 -8.69 22.19 -5.33
N LEU A 227 -8.39 20.97 -4.89
CA LEU A 227 -7.70 20.72 -3.62
C LEU A 227 -6.27 21.31 -3.58
N HIS A 228 -5.55 21.20 -4.70
CA HIS A 228 -4.21 21.77 -4.86
C HIS A 228 -4.18 23.30 -4.73
N SER A 229 -5.24 24.00 -5.14
CA SER A 229 -5.32 25.45 -4.96
C SER A 229 -5.37 25.85 -3.48
N VAL A 230 -5.77 24.93 -2.61
CA VAL A 230 -5.86 25.13 -1.16
C VAL A 230 -4.53 24.77 -0.47
N LEU A 231 -3.84 23.71 -0.91
CA LEU A 231 -2.62 23.20 -0.28
C LEU A 231 -1.36 23.57 -1.09
N LYS A 232 -0.64 24.62 -0.68
CA LYS A 232 0.56 25.10 -1.37
C LYS A 232 1.71 24.07 -1.28
N ILE A 233 2.16 23.58 -2.43
CA ILE A 233 3.15 22.50 -2.64
C ILE A 233 4.47 22.65 -1.86
N ARG A 234 4.90 23.89 -1.60
CA ARG A 234 6.13 24.18 -0.85
C ARG A 234 6.05 23.69 0.59
N TYR A 235 4.85 23.71 1.19
CA TYR A 235 4.67 23.21 2.54
C TYR A 235 4.76 21.70 2.55
N LEU A 236 4.18 21.02 1.56
CA LEU A 236 4.24 19.56 1.40
C LEU A 236 5.67 19.01 1.27
N ILE A 237 6.49 19.63 0.40
CA ILE A 237 7.90 19.26 0.24
C ILE A 237 8.67 19.53 1.53
N LEU A 238 8.41 20.66 2.17
CA LEU A 238 9.03 21.01 3.45
C LEU A 238 8.62 20.04 4.56
N THR A 239 7.34 19.63 4.66
CA THR A 239 6.92 18.62 5.65
C THR A 239 7.58 17.28 5.36
N SER A 240 7.58 16.80 4.11
CA SER A 240 8.24 15.53 3.77
C SER A 240 9.74 15.55 4.06
N PHE A 241 10.43 16.65 3.75
CA PHE A 241 11.85 16.81 4.04
C PHE A 241 12.14 16.89 5.55
N VAL A 242 11.38 17.72 6.29
CA VAL A 242 11.49 17.84 7.75
C VAL A 242 11.20 16.50 8.42
N LEU A 243 10.23 15.73 7.93
CA LEU A 243 9.91 14.41 8.46
C LEU A 243 11.01 13.39 8.18
N CYS A 244 11.65 13.44 7.00
CA CYS A 244 12.81 12.61 6.68
C CYS A 244 14.02 12.92 7.58
N VAL A 245 14.35 14.21 7.72
CA VAL A 245 15.47 14.67 8.56
C VAL A 245 15.21 14.39 10.03
N TYR A 246 13.98 14.59 10.51
CA TYR A 246 13.57 14.26 11.86
C TYR A 246 13.67 12.75 12.13
N SER A 247 13.20 11.92 11.20
CA SER A 247 13.30 10.46 11.31
C SER A 247 14.76 9.98 11.38
N TYR A 248 15.63 10.58 10.56
CA TYR A 248 17.07 10.28 10.55
C TYR A 248 17.81 10.79 11.80
N TYR A 249 17.58 12.05 12.21
CA TYR A 249 18.18 12.64 13.40
C TYR A 249 17.80 11.85 14.67
N TRP A 250 16.55 11.38 14.75
CA TRP A 250 16.08 10.59 15.87
C TRP A 250 16.70 9.18 15.92
N GLU A 251 16.94 8.54 14.76
CA GLU A 251 17.66 7.26 14.70
C GLU A 251 19.12 7.35 15.16
N VAL A 252 19.81 8.43 14.78
CA VAL A 252 21.24 8.58 15.06
C VAL A 252 21.51 8.96 16.52
N ASN A 253 20.66 9.78 17.13
CA ASN A 253 20.92 10.33 18.47
C ASN A 253 20.25 9.56 19.62
N PHE A 254 19.31 8.66 19.33
CA PHE A 254 18.69 7.79 20.33
C PHE A 254 18.83 6.31 19.93
N PRO A 255 20.07 5.79 19.89
CA PRO A 255 20.28 4.36 19.79
C PRO A 255 19.85 3.74 21.14
N PHE A 256 19.06 2.67 21.08
CA PHE A 256 18.66 1.73 22.15
C PHE A 256 17.20 1.72 22.65
N SER A 257 16.72 0.47 22.77
CA SER A 257 15.39 -0.05 23.14
C SER A 257 14.30 0.04 22.05
N ASP A 258 14.22 -1.03 21.23
CA ASP A 258 13.10 -1.65 20.48
C ASP A 258 11.95 -0.82 19.84
N ASN A 259 11.95 0.51 19.95
CA ASN A 259 10.90 1.41 19.51
C ASN A 259 11.50 2.67 18.86
N SER A 260 12.27 2.51 17.79
CA SER A 260 12.79 3.67 17.03
C SER A 260 11.70 4.35 16.22
N VAL A 261 11.76 5.67 16.04
CA VAL A 261 10.84 6.45 15.17
C VAL A 261 10.97 6.08 13.69
N PHE A 262 12.04 5.41 13.28
CA PHE A 262 12.14 4.82 11.96
C PHE A 262 11.60 3.39 11.90
N SER A 263 11.63 2.62 13.00
CA SER A 263 10.70 1.50 13.14
C SER A 263 9.27 1.98 13.26
N LEU A 264 8.98 3.21 13.72
CA LEU A 264 7.68 3.87 13.64
C LEU A 264 7.37 4.25 12.18
N PHE A 265 8.31 4.82 11.41
CA PHE A 265 8.13 5.16 9.99
C PHE A 265 7.98 3.91 9.09
N LEU A 266 8.76 2.87 9.36
CA LEU A 266 8.60 1.55 8.77
C LEU A 266 7.40 0.80 9.35
N TYR A 267 6.97 0.99 10.61
CA TYR A 267 5.66 0.54 11.16
C TYR A 267 4.51 1.21 10.42
N LEU A 268 4.63 2.51 10.18
CA LEU A 268 3.67 3.40 9.53
C LEU A 268 3.52 3.02 8.05
N LEU A 269 4.54 2.39 7.45
CA LEU A 269 4.55 1.87 6.08
C LEU A 269 4.27 0.35 6.00
N SER A 270 4.64 -0.45 7.00
CA SER A 270 4.58 -1.93 7.00
C SER A 270 3.40 -2.50 7.79
N SER A 271 2.73 -1.70 8.61
CA SER A 271 1.77 -2.25 9.55
C SER A 271 0.67 -1.26 9.97
N ALA A 272 -0.57 -1.71 9.85
CA ALA A 272 -1.40 -1.64 11.05
C ALA A 272 -1.54 -3.05 11.68
N GLU A 273 -0.57 -3.97 11.42
CA GLU A 273 -0.53 -5.34 11.97
C GLU A 273 0.31 -5.42 13.25
N VAL A 274 1.12 -4.42 13.57
CA VAL A 274 2.13 -4.53 14.64
C VAL A 274 1.76 -3.70 15.86
N PHE A 275 0.59 -3.03 15.93
CA PHE A 275 0.13 -2.52 17.22
C PHE A 275 -0.18 -3.69 18.16
N GLY A 276 0.81 -4.05 18.99
CA GLY A 276 0.59 -4.90 20.16
C GLY A 276 -0.40 -4.22 21.10
N GLU A 277 -1.15 -5.02 21.86
CA GLU A 277 -2.22 -4.61 22.78
C GLU A 277 -1.85 -3.48 23.75
N SER A 278 -0.55 -3.27 23.99
CA SER A 278 -0.01 -2.26 24.89
C SER A 278 0.14 -0.86 24.29
N THR A 279 -0.13 -0.65 22.99
CA THR A 279 0.04 0.68 22.37
C THR A 279 -1.13 1.63 22.67
N PRO A 280 -0.87 2.82 23.26
CA PRO A 280 -1.91 3.77 23.59
C PRO A 280 -2.72 4.25 22.38
N VAL A 281 -4.05 4.34 22.54
CA VAL A 281 -5.02 4.70 21.50
C VAL A 281 -4.71 6.05 20.83
N TYR A 282 -4.16 7.03 21.56
CA TYR A 282 -3.76 8.32 20.97
C TYR A 282 -2.59 8.17 19.98
N ILE A 283 -1.68 7.22 20.17
CA ILE A 283 -0.58 6.92 19.24
C ILE A 283 -1.13 6.28 17.96
N GLN A 284 -2.16 5.45 18.07
CA GLN A 284 -2.87 4.88 16.91
C GLN A 284 -3.65 5.95 16.11
N HIS A 285 -4.24 6.94 16.78
CA HIS A 285 -4.89 8.08 16.13
C HIS A 285 -3.89 9.05 15.50
N LEU A 286 -2.75 9.31 16.14
CA LEU A 286 -1.67 10.08 15.56
C LEU A 286 -1.09 9.38 14.33
N HIS A 287 -0.94 8.05 14.39
CA HIS A 287 -0.47 7.18 13.31
C HIS A 287 -1.41 7.22 12.09
N SER A 288 -2.70 6.98 12.28
CA SER A 288 -3.69 7.05 11.19
C SER A 288 -3.76 8.45 10.58
N SER A 289 -3.73 9.50 11.40
CA SER A 289 -3.69 10.89 10.93
C SER A 289 -2.40 11.20 10.15
N PHE A 290 -1.25 10.71 10.62
CA PHE A 290 0.05 10.89 9.97
C PHE A 290 0.14 10.17 8.63
N VAL A 291 -0.31 8.91 8.56
CA VAL A 291 -0.32 8.13 7.32
C VAL A 291 -1.29 8.73 6.32
N ILE A 292 -2.46 9.19 6.77
CA ILE A 292 -3.38 9.96 5.92
C ILE A 292 -2.69 11.21 5.39
N VAL A 293 -2.07 12.03 6.24
CA VAL A 293 -1.40 13.27 5.82
C VAL A 293 -0.24 12.97 4.87
N LEU A 294 0.61 11.98 5.14
CA LEU A 294 1.73 11.59 4.29
C LEU A 294 1.24 11.06 2.94
N TRP A 295 0.21 10.22 2.91
CA TRP A 295 -0.39 9.74 1.67
C TRP A 295 -1.10 10.83 0.89
N PHE A 296 -1.82 11.71 1.57
CA PHE A 296 -2.43 12.88 0.95
C PHE A 296 -1.35 13.77 0.37
N SER A 297 -0.21 13.88 1.04
CA SER A 297 0.95 14.64 0.59
C SER A 297 1.59 14.05 -0.66
N VAL A 298 1.79 12.73 -0.68
CA VAL A 298 2.32 11.98 -1.84
C VAL A 298 1.34 12.02 -3.02
N LEU A 299 0.04 11.84 -2.78
CA LEU A 299 -1.01 12.00 -3.79
C LEU A 299 -1.01 13.43 -4.34
N LEU A 300 -0.95 14.45 -3.50
CA LEU A 300 -0.92 15.85 -3.94
C LEU A 300 0.34 16.19 -4.72
N LEU A 301 1.50 15.64 -4.35
CA LEU A 301 2.75 15.77 -5.11
C LEU A 301 2.66 15.06 -6.47
N TYR A 302 2.17 13.82 -6.51
CA TYR A 302 1.89 13.06 -7.74
C TYR A 302 1.00 13.87 -8.71
N PHE A 303 -0.04 14.54 -8.20
CA PHE A 303 -0.98 15.30 -9.03
C PHE A 303 -0.51 16.71 -9.40
N TYR A 304 0.29 17.38 -8.56
CA TYR A 304 0.93 18.66 -8.88
C TYR A 304 1.77 18.56 -10.15
N PHE A 305 2.59 17.52 -10.24
CA PHE A 305 3.38 17.33 -11.44
C PHE A 305 2.53 16.84 -12.63
N TRP A 306 1.44 16.09 -12.38
CA TRP A 306 0.49 15.67 -13.42
C TRP A 306 -0.19 16.87 -14.10
N LYS A 307 -0.53 17.92 -13.34
CA LYS A 307 -1.12 19.16 -13.84
C LYS A 307 -0.25 19.86 -14.88
N LYS A 308 1.08 19.77 -14.77
CA LYS A 308 1.99 20.50 -15.66
C LYS A 308 2.17 19.84 -17.03
N ARG A 309 2.06 18.49 -17.13
CA ARG A 309 2.40 17.75 -18.38
C ARG A 309 1.59 16.46 -18.63
N GLY A 310 0.66 16.05 -17.75
CA GLY A 310 0.07 14.70 -17.55
C GLY A 310 -0.80 14.10 -18.65
N ARG A 311 -1.52 14.95 -19.39
CA ARG A 311 -2.73 14.58 -20.15
C ARG A 311 -2.57 13.47 -21.20
N LYS A 312 -1.44 13.42 -21.93
CA LYS A 312 -1.21 12.45 -23.04
C LYS A 312 -0.66 11.07 -22.63
N PHE A 313 -0.24 10.87 -21.37
CA PHE A 313 0.46 9.64 -20.95
C PHE A 313 -0.51 8.49 -20.68
N PHE A 314 -1.58 8.72 -19.92
CA PHE A 314 -2.52 7.66 -19.55
C PHE A 314 -3.51 7.29 -20.67
N GLU A 315 -3.88 8.25 -21.54
CA GLU A 315 -4.69 7.96 -22.73
C GLU A 315 -3.94 7.07 -23.76
N LYS A 316 -2.61 6.91 -23.65
CA LYS A 316 -1.82 5.95 -24.45
C LYS A 316 -1.36 4.71 -23.68
N ALA A 317 -1.30 4.76 -22.35
CA ALA A 317 -0.88 3.63 -21.52
C ALA A 317 -2.04 2.65 -21.26
N CYS A 318 -3.28 3.14 -21.14
CA CYS A 318 -4.45 2.28 -20.93
C CYS A 318 -5.06 1.72 -22.23
N TYR A 319 -4.36 1.88 -23.36
CA TYR A 319 -4.77 1.42 -24.70
C TYR A 319 -3.66 0.61 -25.36
#